data_AF-A0A0L7L326-F1
#
_entry.id   AF-A0A0L7L326-F1
#
_cell.length_a   1.000
_cell.length_b   1.000
_cell.length_c   1.000
_cell.angle_alpha   90.00
_cell.angle_beta   90.00
_cell.angle_gamma   90.00
#
_symmetry.space_group_name_H-M   'P 1'
#
loop_
_entity.id
_entity.type
_entity.pdbx_description
1 polymer ?
#
loop_
_entity_poly.entity_id
_entity_poly.type
_entity_poly.pdbx_seq_one_letter_code
_entity_poly.pdbx_strand_id
1 'polypeptide(L)'
;MEEVMTLLRKIQMELDEQKIMILKSAENVTERTTENVNKILEEKFQILDGKYEQLKGRVEYQEKRLYFLEKEARQRNIVFYGIEESEKSYFDLETAIIDFIDNNFSKKLERRDVQAAKRLGKKGEDLIQYL
;
A
#
# COMPACT_ATOMS: atom_id res chain seq x y z
N MET A 1 42.11 -71.15 6.01
CA MET A 1 40.82 -70.82 6.68
C MET A 1 40.98 -69.62 7.61
N GLU A 2 42.03 -69.58 8.43
CA GLU A 2 42.33 -68.46 9.35
C GLU A 2 42.66 -67.13 8.65
N GLU A 3 43.43 -67.18 7.54
CA GLU A 3 43.71 -66.01 6.69
C GLU A 3 42.45 -65.41 6.05
N VAL A 4 41.50 -66.26 5.64
CA VAL A 4 40.23 -65.82 5.06
C VAL A 4 39.39 -65.11 6.12
N MET A 5 39.39 -65.61 7.36
CA MET A 5 38.66 -64.99 8.47
C MET A 5 39.27 -63.65 8.90
N THR A 6 40.60 -63.50 8.86
CA THR A 6 41.26 -62.23 9.12
C THR A 6 40.97 -61.21 8.03
N LEU A 7 40.95 -61.62 6.76
CA LEU A 7 40.61 -60.75 5.63
C LEU A 7 39.15 -60.28 5.70
N LEU A 8 38.21 -61.17 6.03
CA LEU A 8 36.80 -60.82 6.22
C LEU A 8 36.59 -59.85 7.39
N ARG A 9 37.29 -60.04 8.51
CA ARG A 9 37.24 -59.08 9.65
C ARG A 9 37.76 -57.71 9.25
N LYS A 10 38.83 -57.64 8.46
CA LYS A 10 39.37 -56.37 7.96
C LYS A 10 38.38 -55.64 7.06
N ILE A 11 37.75 -56.35 6.12
CA ILE A 11 36.70 -55.79 5.27
C ILE A 11 35.53 -55.27 6.11
N GLN A 12 35.12 -56.02 7.14
CA GLN A 12 34.03 -55.60 8.02
C GLN A 12 34.38 -54.29 8.77
N MET A 13 35.61 -54.18 9.29
CA MET A 13 36.08 -52.95 9.94
C MET A 13 36.10 -51.76 8.98
N GLU A 14 36.61 -51.93 7.75
CA GLU A 14 36.64 -50.88 6.73
C GLU A 14 35.22 -50.44 6.33
N LEU A 15 34.27 -51.37 6.23
CA LEU A 15 32.86 -51.06 5.95
C LEU A 15 32.19 -50.28 7.09
N ASP A 16 32.48 -50.62 8.34
CA ASP A 16 31.97 -49.91 9.51
C ASP A 16 32.53 -48.48 9.57
N GLU A 17 33.84 -48.30 9.28
CA GLU A 17 34.47 -46.98 9.17
C GLU A 17 33.86 -46.14 8.05
N GLN A 18 33.64 -46.73 6.87
CA GLN A 18 32.98 -46.05 5.75
C GLN A 18 31.55 -45.64 6.09
N LYS A 19 30.79 -46.50 6.78
CA LYS A 19 29.43 -46.18 7.22
C LYS A 19 29.41 -44.96 8.15
N ILE A 20 30.33 -44.89 9.11
CA ILE A 20 30.47 -43.75 10.02
C ILE A 20 30.83 -42.48 9.24
N MET A 21 31.76 -42.56 8.29
CA MET A 21 32.15 -41.42 7.46
C MET A 21 30.99 -40.90 6.60
N ILE A 22 30.18 -41.80 6.00
CA ILE A 22 29.02 -41.43 5.20
C ILE A 22 27.98 -40.70 6.06
N LEU A 23 27.67 -41.22 7.26
CA LEU A 23 26.71 -40.58 8.16
C LEU A 23 27.16 -39.17 8.55
N LYS A 24 28.44 -39.03 8.95
CA LYS A 24 29.01 -37.73 9.31
C LYS A 24 29.04 -36.77 8.12
N SER A 25 29.31 -37.27 6.91
CA SER A 25 29.29 -36.46 5.70
C SER A 25 27.87 -35.98 5.38
N ALA A 26 26.86 -36.83 5.53
CA ALA A 26 25.45 -36.48 5.30
C ALA A 26 24.96 -35.41 6.29
N GLU A 27 25.33 -35.53 7.57
CA GLU A 27 25.04 -34.52 8.59
C GLU A 27 25.67 -33.17 8.23
N ASN A 28 26.98 -33.16 7.91
CA ASN A 28 27.69 -31.94 7.51
C ASN A 28 27.10 -31.28 6.26
N VAL A 29 26.69 -32.06 5.26
CA VAL A 29 26.05 -31.53 4.05
C VAL A 29 24.70 -30.90 4.38
N THR A 30 23.93 -31.54 5.25
CA THR A 30 22.61 -31.05 5.67
C THR A 30 22.75 -29.73 6.44
N GLU A 31 23.68 -29.66 7.39
CA GLU A 31 23.96 -28.46 8.17
C GLU A 31 24.39 -27.30 7.26
N ARG A 32 25.41 -27.52 6.42
CA ARG A 32 25.89 -26.49 5.47
C ARG A 32 24.81 -26.01 4.51
N THR A 33 23.99 -26.93 4.00
CA THR A 33 22.89 -26.56 3.10
C THR A 33 21.86 -25.72 3.84
N THR A 34 21.52 -26.09 5.07
CA THR A 34 20.59 -25.34 5.92
C THR A 34 21.10 -23.93 6.23
N GLU A 35 22.38 -23.80 6.62
CA GLU A 35 23.03 -22.51 6.85
C GLU A 35 23.04 -21.63 5.60
N ASN A 36 23.39 -22.18 4.45
CA ASN A 36 23.40 -21.46 3.18
C ASN A 36 22.00 -20.96 2.80
N VAL A 37 20.98 -21.80 2.94
CA VAL A 37 19.59 -21.42 2.66
C VAL A 37 19.15 -20.31 3.61
N ASN A 38 19.43 -20.43 4.90
CA ASN A 38 19.08 -19.40 5.89
C ASN A 38 19.75 -18.07 5.58
N LYS A 39 21.04 -18.09 5.18
CA LYS A 39 21.75 -16.87 4.78
C LYS A 39 21.11 -16.19 3.56
N ILE A 40 20.77 -16.96 2.53
CA ILE A 40 20.10 -16.43 1.34
C ILE A 40 18.73 -15.85 1.68
N LEU A 41 17.98 -16.52 2.56
CA LEU A 41 16.67 -16.03 3.00
C LEU A 41 16.79 -14.72 3.76
N GLU A 42 17.73 -14.64 4.70
CA GLU A 42 18.00 -13.43 5.48
C GLU A 42 18.34 -12.24 4.57
N GLU A 43 19.24 -12.43 3.61
CA GLU A 43 19.58 -11.40 2.61
C GLU A 43 18.34 -10.95 1.81
N LYS A 44 17.48 -11.89 1.41
CA LYS A 44 16.23 -11.56 0.69
C LYS A 44 15.23 -10.81 1.56
N PHE A 45 15.09 -11.16 2.83
CA PHE A 45 14.21 -10.45 3.76
C PHE A 45 14.69 -9.02 4.00
N GLN A 46 15.99 -8.81 4.20
CA GLN A 46 16.56 -7.47 4.34
C GLN A 46 16.31 -6.58 3.11
N ILE A 47 16.45 -7.15 1.90
CA ILE A 47 16.12 -6.43 0.66
C ILE A 47 14.62 -6.09 0.60
N LEU A 48 13.77 -7.02 1.02
CA LEU A 48 12.33 -6.82 1.02
C LEU A 48 11.91 -5.71 1.99
N ASP A 49 12.44 -5.71 3.21
CA ASP A 49 12.18 -4.70 4.23
C ASP A 49 12.65 -3.32 3.75
N GLY A 50 13.83 -3.23 3.13
CA GLY A 50 14.32 -1.99 2.54
C GLY A 50 13.38 -1.44 1.45
N LYS A 51 12.85 -2.31 0.58
CA LYS A 51 11.87 -1.92 -0.44
C LYS A 51 10.53 -1.50 0.17
N TYR A 52 10.11 -2.18 1.22
CA TYR A 52 8.87 -1.85 1.92
C TYR A 52 8.93 -0.45 2.54
N GLU A 53 10.00 -0.13 3.27
CA GLU A 53 10.16 1.20 3.87
C GLU A 53 10.26 2.31 2.80
N GLN A 54 10.93 2.05 1.69
CA GLN A 54 10.95 2.98 0.56
C GLN A 54 9.56 3.23 -0.03
N LEU A 55 8.76 2.17 -0.21
CA LEU A 55 7.40 2.29 -0.72
C LEU A 55 6.51 3.05 0.26
N LYS A 56 6.58 2.71 1.55
CA LYS A 56 5.85 3.39 2.63
C LYS A 56 6.15 4.89 2.64
N GLY A 57 7.42 5.28 2.59
CA GLY A 57 7.81 6.69 2.54
C GLY A 57 7.28 7.42 1.30
N ARG A 58 7.21 6.75 0.14
CA ARG A 58 6.62 7.31 -1.08
C ARG A 58 5.11 7.52 -0.95
N VAL A 59 4.40 6.57 -0.34
CA VAL A 59 2.95 6.67 -0.10
C VAL A 59 2.66 7.84 0.82
N GLU A 60 3.33 7.94 1.97
CA GLU A 60 3.15 9.05 2.91
C GLU A 60 3.43 10.41 2.26
N TYR A 61 4.45 10.49 1.39
CA TYR A 61 4.75 11.72 0.65
C TYR A 61 3.64 12.07 -0.36
N GLN A 62 3.11 11.06 -1.07
CA GLN A 62 2.01 11.26 -2.00
C GLN A 62 0.74 11.73 -1.28
N GLU A 63 0.40 11.14 -0.14
CA GLU A 63 -0.74 11.56 0.69
C GLU A 63 -0.62 13.02 1.14
N LYS A 64 0.58 13.43 1.61
CA LYS A 64 0.84 14.83 1.98
C LYS A 64 0.63 15.77 0.79
N ARG A 65 1.13 15.40 -0.39
CA ARG A 65 0.95 16.21 -1.60
C ARG A 65 -0.52 16.30 -2.01
N LEU A 66 -1.25 15.20 -1.99
CA LEU A 66 -2.70 15.19 -2.27
C LEU A 66 -3.44 16.10 -1.31
N TYR A 67 -3.14 16.03 -0.01
CA TYR A 67 -3.74 16.91 0.99
C TYR A 67 -3.52 18.39 0.66
N PHE A 68 -2.30 18.79 0.27
CA PHE A 68 -2.02 20.18 -0.10
C PHE A 68 -2.76 20.60 -1.37
N LEU A 69 -2.78 19.73 -2.40
CA LEU A 69 -3.52 20.00 -3.63
C LEU A 69 -5.02 20.18 -3.37
N GLU A 70 -5.62 19.31 -2.55
CA GLU A 70 -7.02 19.44 -2.17
C GLU A 70 -7.30 20.68 -1.34
N LYS A 71 -6.36 21.08 -0.48
CA LYS A 71 -6.46 22.31 0.32
C LYS A 71 -6.42 23.55 -0.57
N GLU A 72 -5.51 23.60 -1.54
CA GLU A 72 -5.42 24.69 -2.51
C GLU A 72 -6.67 24.74 -3.41
N ALA A 73 -7.13 23.59 -3.90
CA ALA A 73 -8.34 23.49 -4.70
C ALA A 73 -9.60 23.98 -3.95
N ARG A 74 -9.64 23.78 -2.62
CA ARG A 74 -10.76 24.22 -1.76
C ARG A 74 -10.61 25.65 -1.22
N GLN A 75 -9.49 26.33 -1.44
CA GLN A 75 -9.20 27.63 -0.81
C GLN A 75 -10.23 28.71 -1.13
N ARG A 76 -10.85 28.66 -2.32
CA ARG A 76 -11.86 29.62 -2.78
C ARG A 76 -13.29 29.08 -2.68
N ASN A 77 -13.46 27.88 -2.13
CA ASN A 77 -14.77 27.27 -2.00
C ASN A 77 -15.44 27.82 -0.75
N ILE A 78 -16.70 28.23 -0.90
CA ILE A 78 -17.55 28.67 0.20
C ILE A 78 -18.65 27.61 0.37
N VAL A 79 -18.88 27.20 1.60
CA VAL A 79 -19.91 26.20 1.94
C VAL A 79 -21.00 26.90 2.74
N PHE A 80 -22.22 26.85 2.21
CA PHE A 80 -23.40 27.34 2.90
C PHE A 80 -24.20 26.18 3.47
N TYR A 81 -24.68 26.34 4.69
CA TYR A 81 -25.53 25.37 5.37
C TYR A 81 -26.92 25.97 5.58
N GLY A 82 -27.97 25.13 5.52
CA GLY A 82 -29.34 25.55 5.80
C GLY A 82 -30.02 26.33 4.67
N ILE A 83 -29.55 26.20 3.43
CA ILE A 83 -30.24 26.72 2.25
C ILE A 83 -31.37 25.75 1.87
N GLU A 84 -32.57 26.28 1.63
CA GLU A 84 -33.73 25.49 1.23
C GLU A 84 -33.57 24.95 -0.20
N GLU A 85 -33.79 23.64 -0.37
CA GLU A 85 -33.63 22.95 -1.65
C GLU A 85 -34.85 23.14 -2.56
N SER A 86 -34.80 24.16 -3.41
CA SER A 86 -35.87 24.52 -4.35
C SER A 86 -35.47 24.35 -5.83
N GLU A 87 -34.18 24.10 -6.08
CA GLU A 87 -33.57 23.97 -7.40
C GLU A 87 -34.00 22.67 -8.12
N LYS A 88 -34.28 22.78 -9.42
CA LYS A 88 -34.63 21.65 -10.29
C LYS A 88 -33.53 21.35 -11.33
N SER A 89 -32.67 22.33 -11.58
CA SER A 89 -31.55 22.25 -12.50
C SER A 89 -30.31 22.92 -11.89
N TYR A 90 -29.15 22.67 -12.51
CA TYR A 90 -27.91 23.33 -12.15
C TYR A 90 -27.99 24.87 -12.29
N PHE A 91 -28.70 25.36 -13.31
CA PHE A 91 -28.90 26.80 -13.51
C PHE A 91 -29.70 27.41 -12.35
N ASP A 92 -30.76 26.73 -11.92
CA ASP A 92 -31.57 27.17 -10.78
C ASP A 92 -30.74 27.23 -9.48
N LEU A 93 -29.82 26.28 -9.30
CA LEU A 93 -28.89 26.27 -8.16
C LEU A 93 -27.96 27.49 -8.19
N GLU A 94 -27.31 27.77 -9.32
CA GLU A 94 -26.44 28.93 -9.44
C GLU A 94 -27.19 30.23 -9.19
N THR A 95 -28.38 30.40 -9.77
CA THR A 95 -29.23 31.57 -9.55
C THR A 95 -29.65 31.68 -8.09
N ALA A 96 -30.09 30.59 -7.46
CA ALA A 96 -30.49 30.60 -6.05
C ALA A 96 -29.33 31.00 -5.12
N ILE A 97 -28.11 30.56 -5.40
CA ILE A 97 -26.91 30.94 -4.63
C ILE A 97 -26.55 32.41 -4.84
N ILE A 98 -26.59 32.91 -6.09
CA ILE A 98 -26.33 34.32 -6.39
C ILE A 98 -27.36 35.21 -5.68
N ASP A 99 -28.64 34.90 -5.83
CA ASP A 99 -29.74 35.63 -5.20
C ASP A 99 -29.63 35.57 -3.67
N PHE A 100 -29.26 34.43 -3.10
CA PHE A 100 -29.01 34.29 -1.66
C PHE A 100 -27.88 35.22 -1.20
N ILE A 101 -26.77 35.29 -1.93
CA ILE A 101 -25.64 36.13 -1.56
C ILE A 101 -25.98 37.61 -1.70
N ASP A 102 -26.60 38.00 -2.81
CA ASP A 102 -27.03 39.37 -3.09
C ASP A 102 -27.99 39.88 -2.02
N ASN A 103 -28.97 39.06 -1.61
CA ASN A 103 -29.98 39.43 -0.62
C ASN A 103 -29.46 39.47 0.82
N ASN A 104 -28.50 38.62 1.19
CA ASN A 104 -28.03 38.49 2.58
C ASN A 104 -26.73 39.24 2.88
N PHE A 105 -25.87 39.45 1.89
CA PHE A 105 -24.52 40.01 2.09
C PHE A 105 -24.30 41.35 1.37
N SER A 106 -25.33 41.90 0.71
CA SER A 106 -25.26 43.18 -0.02
C SER A 106 -24.11 43.25 -1.03
N LYS A 107 -23.75 42.09 -1.61
CA LYS A 107 -22.71 41.94 -2.61
C LYS A 107 -23.36 41.46 -3.88
N LYS A 108 -23.28 42.25 -4.96
CA LYS A 108 -23.76 41.84 -6.28
C LYS A 108 -22.75 40.89 -6.91
N LEU A 109 -23.15 39.64 -7.10
CA LEU A 109 -22.39 38.65 -7.84
C LEU A 109 -23.03 38.40 -9.20
N GLU A 110 -22.20 38.26 -10.23
CA GLU A 110 -22.65 37.78 -11.52
C GLU A 110 -22.29 36.30 -11.69
N ARG A 111 -22.95 35.63 -12.63
CA ARG A 111 -22.67 34.23 -12.97
C ARG A 111 -21.21 33.99 -13.37
N ARG A 112 -20.50 35.02 -13.84
CA ARG A 112 -19.08 34.96 -14.21
C ARG A 112 -18.14 34.93 -13.01
N ASP A 113 -18.61 35.38 -11.85
CA ASP A 113 -17.85 35.39 -10.60
C ASP A 113 -17.91 34.03 -9.89
N VAL A 114 -18.89 33.19 -10.26
CA VAL A 114 -19.06 31.84 -9.73
C VAL A 114 -18.50 30.84 -10.74
N GLN A 115 -17.43 30.15 -10.35
CA GLN A 115 -16.82 29.12 -11.22
C GLN A 115 -17.69 27.86 -11.31
N ALA A 116 -18.26 27.43 -10.18
CA ALA A 116 -19.16 26.29 -10.09
C ALA A 116 -19.98 26.34 -8.80
N ALA A 117 -21.22 25.85 -8.84
CA ALA A 117 -22.06 25.64 -7.66
C ALA A 117 -22.45 24.16 -7.56
N LYS A 118 -22.30 23.55 -6.39
CA LYS A 118 -22.65 22.14 -6.19
C LYS A 118 -23.29 21.93 -4.83
N ARG A 119 -24.38 21.15 -4.81
CA ARG A 119 -24.95 20.61 -3.58
C ARG A 119 -24.02 19.55 -3.00
N LEU A 120 -23.74 19.65 -1.71
CA LEU A 120 -23.03 18.61 -0.97
C LEU A 120 -24.07 17.74 -0.25
N GLY A 121 -24.14 16.46 -0.62
CA GLY A 121 -25.13 15.53 -0.07
C GLY A 121 -26.41 15.43 -0.90
N LYS A 122 -27.39 14.69 -0.39
CA LYS A 122 -28.57 14.25 -1.16
C LYS A 122 -29.54 15.39 -1.45
N LYS A 123 -30.03 15.41 -2.69
CA LYS A 123 -31.47 15.16 -2.89
C LYS A 123 -31.61 13.91 -3.76
N GLY A 124 -31.39 12.74 -3.13
CA GLY A 124 -31.30 11.43 -3.80
C GLY A 124 -29.90 11.01 -4.30
N GLU A 125 -28.86 11.09 -3.45
CA GLU A 125 -27.46 10.60 -3.59
C GLU A 125 -26.92 10.47 -5.01
N ASP A 126 -26.27 11.52 -5.48
CA ASP A 126 -25.10 11.34 -6.34
C ASP A 126 -23.85 11.33 -5.46
N LEU A 127 -23.53 10.14 -4.95
CA LEU A 127 -22.17 9.82 -4.52
C LEU A 127 -21.30 9.75 -5.78
N ILE A 128 -20.66 10.88 -6.09
CA ILE A 128 -19.40 10.95 -6.83
C ILE A 128 -19.43 10.24 -8.20
N GLN A 129 -19.69 11.00 -9.27
CA GLN A 129 -19.04 10.73 -10.55
C GLN A 129 -17.93 11.76 -10.75
N TYR A 130 -16.70 11.37 -10.39
CA TYR A 130 -15.51 11.98 -10.96
C TYR A 130 -15.43 11.54 -12.43
N LEU A 131 -15.61 12.49 -13.35
CA LEU A 131 -14.97 12.51 -14.66
C LEU A 131 -14.50 13.95 -14.91
#